data_AF-S6HJ16-F1
#
_entry.id   AF-S6HJ16-F1
#
_cell.length_a   1.000
_cell.length_b   1.000
_cell.length_c   1.000
_cell.angle_alpha   90.00
_cell.angle_beta   90.00
_cell.angle_gamma   90.00
#
_symmetry.space_group_name_H-M   'P 1'
#
loop_
_entity.id
_entity.type
_entity.pdbx_description
1 polymer ?
#
loop_
_entity_poly.entity_id
_entity_poly.type
_entity_poly.pdbx_seq_one_letter_code
_entity_poly.pdbx_strand_id
1 'polypeptide(L)'
;MRGKEKHIFADSRYRGAQQRDELKGVSADWYIAEQPSKVKKLKQHPRINKVAVKIEYLKASVPAFVDHTFRITKCHFGFKKARYVGMAKNDNKLAVLFALANI
;
A
#
# COMPACT_ATOMS: atom_id res chain seq x y z
N MET A 1 13.18 -6.60 15.02
CA MET A 1 12.63 -7.87 14.53
C MET A 1 11.87 -7.61 13.23
N ARG A 2 12.39 -7.98 12.06
CA ARG A 2 11.72 -7.76 10.76
C ARG A 2 12.03 -8.94 9.84
N GLY A 3 11.04 -9.41 9.07
CA GLY A 3 11.32 -10.30 7.92
C GLY A 3 10.96 -11.78 8.08
N LYS A 4 9.83 -12.12 8.73
CA LYS A 4 9.18 -13.44 8.54
C LYS A 4 7.88 -13.32 7.74
N GLU A 5 7.74 -12.29 6.93
CA GLU A 5 6.54 -12.09 6.12
C GLU A 5 6.65 -12.99 4.89
N LYS A 6 5.96 -14.14 4.95
CA LYS A 6 5.88 -15.10 3.83
C LYS A 6 5.10 -14.56 2.64
N HIS A 7 4.32 -13.49 2.83
CA HIS A 7 3.44 -12.93 1.82
C HIS A 7 3.55 -11.40 1.79
N ILE A 8 3.77 -10.84 0.61
CA ILE A 8 3.88 -9.40 0.37
C ILE A 8 2.71 -8.98 -0.53
N PHE A 9 1.82 -8.13 -0.02
CA PHE A 9 0.76 -7.52 -0.82
C PHE A 9 1.20 -6.13 -1.28
N ALA A 10 1.04 -5.84 -2.57
CA ALA A 10 1.45 -4.56 -3.12
C ALA A 10 0.48 -4.04 -4.20
N ASP A 11 0.47 -2.73 -4.38
CA ASP A 11 -0.32 -2.09 -5.44
C ASP A 11 0.29 -2.36 -6.84
N SER A 12 -0.44 -1.96 -7.88
CA SER A 12 0.00 -2.14 -9.27
C SER A 12 1.28 -1.35 -9.64
N ARG A 13 1.74 -0.41 -8.80
CA ARG A 13 2.97 0.39 -9.02
C ARG A 13 4.23 -0.38 -8.60
N TYR A 14 4.11 -1.36 -7.71
CA TYR A 14 5.22 -2.25 -7.33
C TYR A 14 5.44 -3.41 -8.31
N ARG A 15 4.84 -3.34 -9.51
CA ARG A 15 5.07 -4.31 -10.58
C ARG A 15 6.56 -4.35 -10.94
N GLY A 16 7.16 -5.53 -10.92
CA GLY A 16 8.60 -5.70 -11.16
C GLY A 16 9.47 -5.41 -9.93
N ALA A 17 8.91 -5.10 -8.76
CA ALA A 17 9.67 -4.98 -7.52
C ALA A 17 10.44 -6.27 -7.19
N GLN A 18 9.85 -7.43 -7.53
CA GLN A 18 10.48 -8.75 -7.38
C GLN A 18 11.80 -8.92 -8.16
N GLN A 19 12.03 -8.13 -9.22
CA GLN A 19 13.24 -8.22 -10.05
C GLN A 19 14.36 -7.26 -9.61
N ARG A 20 14.10 -6.38 -8.62
CA ARG A 20 15.11 -5.42 -8.12
C ARG A 20 16.20 -6.14 -7.34
N ASP A 21 17.46 -5.76 -7.55
CA ASP A 21 18.61 -6.38 -6.91
C ASP A 21 18.52 -6.37 -5.37
N GLU A 22 17.96 -5.31 -4.80
CA GLU A 22 17.72 -5.14 -3.36
C GLU A 22 16.75 -6.19 -2.76
N LEU A 23 15.86 -6.75 -3.58
CA LEU A 23 14.78 -7.64 -3.15
C LEU A 23 15.01 -9.10 -3.58
N LYS A 24 16.09 -9.40 -4.31
CA LYS A 24 16.44 -10.76 -4.76
C LYS A 24 16.68 -11.75 -3.62
N GLY A 25 17.06 -11.26 -2.42
CA GLY A 25 17.26 -12.09 -1.23
C GLY A 25 15.99 -12.38 -0.42
N VAL A 26 14.84 -11.80 -0.79
CA VAL A 26 13.58 -11.94 -0.05
C VAL A 26 12.76 -13.09 -0.63
N SER A 27 12.78 -14.24 0.05
CA SER A 27 11.88 -15.35 -0.23
C SER A 27 10.49 -15.07 0.35
N ALA A 28 9.63 -14.43 -0.43
CA ALA A 28 8.25 -14.15 -0.08
C ALA A 28 7.33 -14.27 -1.32
N ASP A 29 6.08 -14.66 -1.10
CA ASP A 29 5.04 -14.70 -2.13
C ASP A 29 4.53 -13.29 -2.42
N TRP A 30 4.67 -12.83 -3.66
CA TRP A 30 4.26 -11.49 -4.08
C TRP A 30 2.84 -11.49 -4.64
N TYR A 31 1.93 -10.81 -3.95
CA TYR A 31 0.55 -10.55 -4.37
C TYR A 31 0.40 -9.11 -4.83
N ILE A 32 0.74 -8.87 -6.10
CA ILE A 32 0.65 -7.55 -6.73
C ILE A 32 -0.72 -7.39 -7.39
N ALA A 33 -1.44 -6.31 -7.06
CA ALA A 33 -2.71 -5.97 -7.68
C ALA A 33 -2.53 -5.63 -9.17
N GLU A 34 -3.45 -6.06 -10.03
CA GLU A 34 -3.37 -5.76 -11.46
C GLU A 34 -3.78 -4.33 -11.81
N GLN A 35 -3.34 -3.91 -12.99
CA GLN A 35 -3.63 -2.58 -13.51
C GLN A 35 -5.14 -2.30 -13.63
N PRO A 36 -5.58 -1.07 -13.31
CA PRO A 36 -6.99 -0.68 -13.41
C PRO A 36 -7.62 -0.95 -14.78
N SER A 37 -6.86 -0.79 -15.87
CA SER A 37 -7.33 -1.06 -17.23
C SER A 37 -7.71 -2.52 -17.48
N LYS A 38 -6.97 -3.47 -16.89
CA LYS A 38 -7.29 -4.91 -16.98
C LYS A 38 -8.46 -5.27 -16.08
N VAL A 39 -8.49 -4.72 -14.87
CA VAL A 39 -9.62 -4.88 -13.95
C VAL A 39 -10.91 -4.34 -14.58
N LYS A 40 -10.83 -3.24 -15.33
CA LYS A 40 -11.97 -2.67 -16.07
C LYS A 40 -12.50 -3.65 -17.13
N LYS A 41 -11.63 -4.37 -17.85
CA LYS A 41 -12.05 -5.42 -18.79
C LYS A 41 -12.74 -6.59 -18.08
N LEU A 42 -12.20 -7.04 -16.94
CA LEU A 42 -12.83 -8.11 -16.15
C LEU A 42 -14.24 -7.73 -15.67
N LYS A 43 -14.43 -6.46 -15.31
CA LYS A 43 -15.72 -5.90 -14.87
C LYS A 43 -16.76 -5.74 -15.99
N GLN A 44 -16.40 -5.90 -17.27
CA GLN A 44 -17.38 -5.89 -18.38
C GLN A 44 -18.31 -7.11 -18.33
N HIS A 45 -17.81 -8.25 -17.84
CA HIS A 45 -18.59 -9.49 -17.66
C HIS A 45 -18.47 -10.01 -16.23
N PRO A 46 -19.07 -9.30 -15.24
CA PRO A 46 -18.85 -9.57 -13.82
C PRO A 46 -19.46 -10.89 -13.35
N ARG A 47 -20.48 -11.42 -14.06
CA ARG A 47 -21.11 -12.71 -13.75
C ARG A 47 -20.16 -13.89 -13.98
N ILE A 48 -19.37 -13.84 -15.04
CA ILE A 48 -18.38 -14.87 -15.39
C ILE A 48 -17.10 -14.65 -14.58
N ASN A 49 -16.66 -13.39 -14.45
CA ASN A 49 -15.38 -13.04 -13.83
C ASN A 49 -15.46 -12.75 -12.32
N LYS A 50 -16.51 -13.24 -11.62
CA LYS A 50 -16.79 -12.87 -10.22
C LYS A 50 -15.61 -13.16 -9.29
N VAL A 51 -14.96 -14.32 -9.44
CA VAL A 51 -13.81 -14.73 -8.63
C VAL A 51 -12.60 -13.84 -8.90
N ALA A 52 -12.27 -13.60 -10.18
CA ALA A 52 -11.15 -12.76 -10.57
C ALA A 52 -11.29 -11.32 -10.07
N VAL A 53 -12.49 -10.73 -10.18
CA VAL A 53 -12.77 -9.38 -9.66
C VAL A 53 -12.62 -9.34 -8.13
N LYS A 54 -13.06 -10.38 -7.41
CA LYS A 54 -12.92 -10.45 -5.94
C LYS A 54 -11.46 -10.56 -5.50
N ILE A 55 -10.66 -11.37 -6.20
CA ILE A 55 -9.22 -11.51 -5.92
C ILE A 55 -8.51 -10.17 -6.11
N GLU A 56 -8.76 -9.47 -7.22
CA GLU A 56 -8.14 -8.17 -7.47
C GLU A 56 -8.59 -7.10 -6.47
N TYR A 57 -9.85 -7.16 -6.03
CA TYR A 57 -10.33 -6.30 -4.94
C TYR A 57 -9.59 -6.56 -3.62
N LEU A 58 -9.41 -7.83 -3.24
CA LEU A 58 -8.69 -8.21 -2.01
C LEU A 58 -7.22 -7.82 -2.04
N LYS A 59 -6.54 -7.98 -3.19
CA LYS A 59 -5.16 -7.51 -3.36
C LYS A 59 -5.05 -6.00 -3.19
N ALA A 60 -6.03 -5.25 -3.70
CA ALA A 60 -6.05 -3.79 -3.63
C ALA A 60 -6.52 -3.24 -2.27
N SER A 61 -7.26 -4.00 -1.46
CA SER A 61 -7.78 -3.52 -0.17
C SER A 61 -6.69 -3.33 0.89
N VAL A 62 -5.64 -4.17 0.88
CA VAL A 62 -4.52 -4.08 1.83
C VAL A 62 -3.78 -2.74 1.73
N PRO A 63 -3.28 -2.31 0.56
CA PRO A 63 -2.64 -1.00 0.44
C PRO A 63 -3.63 0.16 0.66
N ALA A 64 -4.92 -0.02 0.33
CA ALA A 64 -5.93 1.01 0.54
C ALA A 64 -6.15 1.37 2.02
N PHE A 65 -6.05 0.40 2.93
CA PHE A 65 -6.10 0.65 4.38
C PHE A 65 -4.96 1.58 4.82
N VAL A 66 -3.73 1.28 4.37
CA VAL A 66 -2.54 2.06 4.72
C VAL A 66 -2.56 3.45 4.05
N ASP A 67 -2.92 3.50 2.77
CA ASP A 67 -3.02 4.74 2.00
C ASP A 67 -4.03 5.72 2.62
N HIS A 68 -5.11 5.21 3.23
CA HIS A 68 -6.09 6.03 3.92
C HIS A 68 -5.46 6.81 5.08
N THR A 69 -4.69 6.15 5.94
CA THR A 69 -3.98 6.78 7.07
C THR A 69 -2.99 7.83 6.59
N PHE A 70 -2.25 7.54 5.50
CA PHE A 70 -1.37 8.51 4.87
C PHE A 70 -2.13 9.71 4.29
N ARG A 71 -3.31 9.49 3.69
CA ARG A 71 -4.17 10.56 3.17
C ARG A 71 -4.69 11.45 4.29
N ILE A 72 -5.11 10.89 5.43
CA ILE A 72 -5.51 11.67 6.61
C ILE A 72 -4.34 12.53 7.07
N THR A 73 -3.17 11.91 7.28
CA THR A 73 -1.97 12.60 7.76
C THR A 73 -1.53 13.74 6.84
N LYS A 74 -1.52 13.51 5.53
CA LYS A 74 -1.06 14.50 4.54
C LYS A 74 -2.09 15.57 4.22
N CYS A 75 -3.37 15.19 4.06
CA CYS A 75 -4.42 16.09 3.59
C CYS A 75 -5.24 16.71 4.72
N HIS A 76 -5.62 15.96 5.76
CA HIS A 76 -6.42 16.50 6.87
C HIS A 76 -5.53 17.23 7.87
N PHE A 77 -4.45 16.59 8.31
CA PHE A 77 -3.49 17.22 9.23
C PHE A 77 -2.45 18.11 8.54
N GLY A 78 -2.46 18.16 7.20
CA GLY A 78 -1.62 19.07 6.44
C GLY A 78 -0.11 18.79 6.54
N PHE A 79 0.30 17.56 6.89
CA PHE A 79 1.71 17.18 6.97
C PHE A 79 2.33 17.01 5.56
N LYS A 80 2.60 18.14 4.90
CA LYS A 80 3.20 18.20 3.56
C LYS A 80 4.72 18.41 3.57
N LYS A 81 5.24 19.09 4.60
CA LYS A 81 6.67 19.39 4.78
C LYS A 81 7.06 19.30 6.25
N ALA A 82 8.33 18.97 6.49
CA ALA A 82 8.99 19.12 7.79
C ALA A 82 8.87 20.57 8.26
N ARG A 83 8.40 20.79 9.50
CA ARG A 83 8.18 22.15 10.06
C ARG A 83 9.22 22.51 11.11
N TYR A 84 9.71 21.53 11.86
CA TYR A 84 10.65 21.77 12.95
C TYR A 84 12.10 21.59 12.49
N VAL A 85 12.98 22.41 13.06
CA VAL A 85 14.44 22.24 12.95
C VAL A 85 14.82 21.05 13.84
N GLY A 86 15.27 19.97 13.20
CA GLY A 86 15.68 18.71 13.84
C GLY A 86 14.79 17.52 13.47
N MET A 87 15.43 16.39 13.11
CA MET A 87 14.75 15.15 12.70
C MET A 87 13.85 14.59 13.81
N ALA A 88 14.38 14.47 15.03
CA ALA A 88 13.65 13.94 16.17
C ALA A 88 12.32 14.66 16.45
N LYS A 89 12.27 15.99 16.27
CA LYS A 89 11.04 16.78 16.46
C LYS A 89 9.99 16.51 15.37
N ASN A 90 10.42 16.31 14.12
CA ASN A 90 9.50 15.95 13.04
C ASN A 90 9.03 14.50 13.17
N ASP A 91 9.89 13.58 13.62
CA ASP A 91 9.53 12.18 13.84
C ASP A 91 8.49 12.05 14.96
N ASN A 92 8.69 12.75 16.09
CA ASN A 92 7.70 12.80 17.17
C ASN A 92 6.36 13.36 16.67
N LYS A 93 6.37 14.44 15.87
CA LYS A 93 5.15 14.98 15.26
C LYS A 93 4.47 13.94 14.37
N LEU A 94 5.23 13.24 13.53
CA LEU A 94 4.71 12.23 12.63
C LEU A 94 4.10 11.06 13.41
N ALA A 95 4.76 10.60 14.48
CA ALA A 95 4.25 9.54 15.35
C ALA A 95 2.92 9.94 16.00
N VAL A 96 2.80 11.16 16.50
CA VAL A 96 1.53 11.69 17.06
C VAL A 96 0.43 11.74 15.99
N LEU A 97 0.75 12.23 14.79
CA LEU A 97 -0.23 12.28 13.69
C LEU A 97 -0.69 10.89 13.25
N PHE A 98 0.19 9.90 13.23
CA PHE A 98 -0.20 8.51 12.95
C PHE A 98 -1.06 7.92 14.06
N ALA A 99 -0.76 8.21 15.33
CA ALA A 99 -1.60 7.78 16.45
C ALA A 99 -3.01 8.38 16.36
N LEU A 100 -3.13 9.64 15.93
CA LEU A 100 -4.42 10.32 15.73
C LEU A 100 -5.16 9.88 14.45
N ALA A 101 -4.44 9.49 13.41
CA ALA A 101 -5.02 9.03 12.14
C ALA A 101 -5.48 7.56 12.19
N ASN A 102 -5.17 6.85 13.27
CA ASN A 102 -5.55 5.45 13.46
C ASN A 102 -6.99 5.38 14.00
N ILE A 103 -7.94 5.04 13.12
CA ILE A 103 -9.33 4.65 13.44
C ILE A 103 -9.50 3.19 13.04
#